data_AF-A0A2E3MNT6-F1
#
_entry.id   AF-A0A2E3MNT6-F1
#
_cell.length_a   1.000
_cell.length_b   1.000
_cell.length_c   1.000
_cell.angle_alpha   90.00
_cell.angle_beta   90.00
_cell.angle_gamma   90.00
#
_symmetry.space_group_name_H-M   'P 1'
#
loop_
_entity.id
_entity.type
_entity.pdbx_description
1 polymer ?
#
loop_
_entity_poly.entity_id
_entity_poly.type
_entity_poly.pdbx_seq_one_letter_code
_entity_poly.pdbx_strand_id
1 'polypeptide(L)'
;MIDMRHRLHHLARLAILVGGITLLLASAAPSAPPGNGGTIRGQLVPADGAGNVVALHRASGKTFAGKVDPKTGSFSIGPLPFKGIYACRVDFATSRLEGINLQVPPSDYVEEQPLSAEDLATIKTKIRRMNKFEDVVEIKTISGNIQHAVILLNKLRTRPFFGSKPGEVVWRSELWHFERPEETWVKVQDELFVVLYRQRMQHADYRKQSVTFDAALGGIRLTREIPEYDLGRIERPRPQPGVHFRNGTAVNRSQSKTAPPATNN
;
A
#
# COMPACT_ATOMS: atom_id res chain seq x y z
N MET A 1 70.62 -18.17 -12.39
CA MET A 1 71.54 -18.80 -11.42
C MET A 1 70.67 -19.49 -10.37
N ILE A 2 70.45 -20.80 -10.52
CA ILE A 2 71.11 -21.89 -9.76
C ILE A 2 70.60 -21.85 -8.30
N ASP A 3 69.57 -22.63 -7.93
CA ASP A 3 69.50 -24.09 -7.67
C ASP A 3 69.79 -24.43 -6.19
N MET A 4 69.37 -25.64 -5.81
CA MET A 4 69.39 -26.32 -4.51
C MET A 4 68.07 -26.17 -3.74
N ARG A 5 67.09 -27.08 -3.89
CA ARG A 5 67.09 -28.52 -3.51
C ARG A 5 67.62 -28.65 -2.06
N HIS A 6 66.99 -29.36 -1.14
CA HIS A 6 66.56 -30.75 -1.30
C HIS A 6 66.06 -31.29 0.07
N ARG A 7 65.10 -32.25 0.05
CA ARG A 7 64.91 -33.39 0.99
C ARG A 7 64.23 -33.10 2.35
N LEU A 8 63.41 -33.97 2.96
CA LEU A 8 62.88 -35.30 2.63
C LEU A 8 61.83 -35.69 3.72
N HIS A 9 60.90 -36.56 3.31
CA HIS A 9 60.27 -37.67 4.05
C HIS A 9 59.20 -37.46 5.16
N HIS A 10 58.03 -38.01 4.82
CA HIS A 10 57.21 -38.98 5.56
C HIS A 10 56.95 -38.79 7.06
N LEU A 11 55.65 -38.78 7.40
CA LEU A 11 54.97 -39.67 8.36
C LEU A 11 53.47 -39.27 8.30
N ALA A 12 52.59 -40.14 7.84
CA ALA A 12 51.85 -41.14 8.63
C ALA A 12 50.41 -40.69 8.92
N ARG A 13 49.51 -41.63 8.65
CA ARG A 13 48.06 -41.59 8.79
C ARG A 13 47.63 -41.18 10.20
N LEU A 14 46.59 -40.36 10.29
CA LEU A 14 45.58 -40.52 11.34
C LEU A 14 44.23 -40.01 10.84
N ALA A 15 43.33 -40.96 10.57
CA ALA A 15 41.91 -40.68 10.40
C ALA A 15 41.30 -40.50 11.79
N ILE A 16 40.69 -39.34 12.05
CA ILE A 16 39.79 -39.16 13.18
C ILE A 16 38.41 -38.80 12.61
N LEU A 17 37.51 -39.75 12.75
CA LEU A 17 36.09 -39.61 12.54
C LEU A 17 35.51 -38.95 13.82
N VAL A 18 35.20 -37.66 13.78
CA VAL A 18 34.39 -37.01 14.83
C VAL A 18 33.04 -36.69 14.24
N GLY A 19 32.02 -37.43 14.68
CA GLY A 19 30.62 -37.11 14.45
C GLY A 19 30.29 -35.81 15.17
N GLY A 20 30.22 -34.72 14.39
CA GLY A 20 29.71 -33.44 14.85
C GLY A 20 28.19 -33.44 14.81
N ILE A 21 27.57 -33.45 15.98
CA ILE A 21 26.16 -33.10 16.18
C ILE A 21 25.93 -31.71 15.57
N THR A 22 25.20 -31.65 14.46
CA THR A 22 24.75 -30.40 13.86
C THR A 22 23.65 -29.81 14.75
N LEU A 23 24.05 -28.94 15.68
CA LEU A 23 23.13 -28.13 16.45
C LEU A 23 22.49 -27.11 15.49
N LEU A 24 21.24 -27.37 15.09
CA LEU A 24 20.37 -26.39 14.43
C LEU A 24 20.12 -25.24 15.42
N LEU A 25 20.95 -24.20 15.34
CA LEU A 25 20.64 -22.89 15.89
C LEU A 25 19.44 -22.35 15.10
N ALA A 26 18.24 -22.58 15.62
CA ALA A 26 17.08 -21.80 15.24
C ALA A 26 17.40 -20.34 15.57
N SER A 27 17.72 -19.56 14.54
CA SER A 27 17.84 -18.11 14.64
C SER A 27 16.47 -17.55 14.98
N ALA A 28 16.16 -17.46 16.27
CA ALA A 28 15.07 -16.62 16.75
C ALA A 28 15.40 -15.19 16.30
N ALA A 29 14.56 -14.65 15.41
CA ALA A 29 14.62 -13.25 15.06
C ALA A 29 14.55 -12.44 16.38
N PRO A 30 15.43 -11.45 16.60
CA PRO A 30 15.36 -10.64 17.80
C PRO A 30 14.01 -9.91 17.81
N SER A 31 13.14 -10.30 18.74
CA SER A 31 11.98 -9.51 19.10
C SER A 31 12.52 -8.23 19.75
N ALA A 32 12.55 -7.16 18.96
CA ALA A 32 12.86 -5.84 19.48
C ALA A 32 11.93 -5.56 20.68
N PRO A 33 12.42 -4.92 21.76
CA PRO A 33 11.55 -4.49 22.85
C PRO A 33 10.40 -3.64 22.28
N PRO A 34 9.19 -3.68 22.86
CA PRO A 34 8.04 -2.96 22.33
C PRO A 34 8.32 -1.46 22.40
N GLY A 35 8.83 -0.92 21.29
CA GLY A 35 8.92 0.52 21.08
C GLY A 35 7.52 1.12 21.08
N ASN A 36 7.44 2.44 21.27
CA ASN A 36 6.17 3.19 21.18
C ASN A 36 5.61 3.28 19.75
N GLY A 37 5.90 2.31 18.88
CA GLY A 37 5.48 2.29 17.49
C GLY A 37 5.70 0.93 16.83
N GLY A 38 5.10 0.77 15.66
CA GLY A 38 5.16 -0.44 14.85
C GLY A 38 6.01 -0.29 13.60
N THR A 39 6.09 -1.36 12.82
CA THR A 39 6.88 -1.42 11.58
C THR A 39 6.05 -2.01 10.44
N ILE A 40 6.11 -1.38 9.27
CA ILE A 40 5.58 -1.96 8.02
C ILE A 40 6.74 -2.59 7.26
N ARG A 41 6.58 -3.82 6.77
CA ARG A 41 7.58 -4.56 6.00
C ARG A 41 7.00 -5.01 4.66
N GLY A 42 7.88 -5.43 3.75
CA GLY A 42 7.50 -6.08 2.51
C GLY A 42 8.71 -6.34 1.62
N GLN A 43 8.46 -6.85 0.42
CA GLN A 43 9.48 -7.15 -0.57
C GLN A 43 9.07 -6.67 -1.97
N LEU A 44 9.89 -5.81 -2.58
CA LEU A 44 9.70 -5.37 -3.95
C LEU A 44 10.11 -6.44 -4.96
N VAL A 45 9.29 -6.63 -5.99
CA VAL A 45 9.56 -7.57 -7.08
C VAL A 45 9.35 -6.87 -8.43
N PRO A 46 10.39 -6.74 -9.27
CA PRO A 46 11.79 -7.07 -8.97
C PRO A 46 12.39 -6.16 -7.86
N ALA A 47 13.55 -6.56 -7.32
CA ALA A 47 14.20 -5.87 -6.20
C ALA A 47 14.70 -4.45 -6.56
N ASP A 48 14.96 -4.21 -7.83
CA ASP A 48 15.57 -3.00 -8.35
C ASP A 48 14.54 -1.91 -8.73
N GLY A 49 15.04 -0.68 -8.86
CA GLY A 49 14.30 0.43 -9.47
C GLY A 49 13.38 1.23 -8.55
N ALA A 50 13.19 0.83 -7.29
CA ALA A 50 12.57 1.70 -6.29
C ALA A 50 13.58 2.72 -5.76
N GLY A 51 13.25 4.00 -5.91
CA GLY A 51 14.04 5.11 -5.39
C GLY A 51 13.72 5.39 -3.92
N ASN A 52 12.44 5.32 -3.52
CA ASN A 52 12.02 5.56 -2.14
C ASN A 52 10.82 4.68 -1.77
N VAL A 53 10.79 4.23 -0.52
CA VAL A 53 9.63 3.60 0.11
C VAL A 53 9.27 4.40 1.35
N VAL A 54 8.00 4.78 1.50
CA VAL A 54 7.53 5.58 2.64
C VAL A 54 6.20 5.08 3.17
N ALA A 55 5.96 5.28 4.47
CA ALA A 55 4.62 5.24 5.04
C ALA A 55 4.05 6.65 5.09
N LEU A 56 2.83 6.84 4.60
CA LEU A 56 2.10 8.10 4.59
C LEU A 56 0.99 8.05 5.65
N HIS A 57 1.09 8.89 6.67
CA HIS A 57 0.03 9.06 7.67
C HIS A 57 -1.10 9.92 7.09
N ARG A 58 -2.22 9.28 6.73
CA ARG A 58 -3.25 9.89 5.86
C ARG A 58 -3.90 11.13 6.46
N ALA A 59 -4.15 11.15 7.76
CA ALA A 59 -4.79 12.30 8.41
C ALA A 59 -3.89 13.55 8.44
N SER A 60 -2.57 13.37 8.55
CA SER A 60 -1.62 14.51 8.69
C SER A 60 -0.83 14.84 7.43
N GLY A 61 -0.82 13.94 6.43
CA GLY A 61 0.10 14.03 5.29
C GLY A 61 1.58 13.73 5.60
N LYS A 62 1.95 13.55 6.88
CA LYS A 62 3.32 13.22 7.28
C LYS A 62 3.80 11.92 6.64
N THR A 63 5.03 11.92 6.14
CA THR A 63 5.70 10.74 5.60
C THR A 63 6.79 10.24 6.54
N PHE A 64 7.01 8.94 6.52
CA PHE A 64 8.05 8.24 7.27
C PHE A 64 8.87 7.42 6.28
N ALA A 65 10.16 7.72 6.18
CA ALA A 65 11.04 7.03 5.24
C ALA A 65 11.30 5.59 5.69
N GLY A 66 11.26 4.66 4.73
CA GLY A 66 11.70 3.29 4.91
C GLY A 66 13.15 3.08 4.47
N LYS A 67 13.69 1.93 4.86
CA LYS A 67 14.97 1.42 4.35
C LYS A 67 14.67 0.29 3.38
N VAL A 68 15.38 0.26 2.24
CA VAL A 68 15.24 -0.78 1.21
C VAL A 68 16.60 -1.42 1.00
N ASP A 69 16.65 -2.75 1.00
CA ASP A 69 17.80 -3.50 0.51
C ASP A 69 17.69 -3.61 -1.02
N PRO A 70 18.59 -2.95 -1.79
CA PRO A 70 18.53 -2.93 -3.24
C PRO A 70 18.82 -4.30 -3.89
N LYS A 71 19.41 -5.26 -3.15
CA LYS A 71 19.70 -6.60 -3.69
C LYS A 71 18.49 -7.52 -3.61
N THR A 72 17.75 -7.45 -2.50
CA THR A 72 16.65 -8.37 -2.20
C THR A 72 15.27 -7.77 -2.42
N GLY A 73 15.19 -6.43 -2.49
CA GLY A 73 13.94 -5.67 -2.56
C GLY A 73 13.21 -5.58 -1.21
N SER A 74 13.75 -6.23 -0.16
CA SER A 74 13.16 -6.18 1.17
C SER A 74 13.22 -4.78 1.74
N PHE A 75 12.14 -4.34 2.36
CA PHE A 75 12.09 -3.02 3.01
C PHE A 75 11.42 -3.07 4.38
N SER A 76 11.71 -2.05 5.18
CA SER A 76 11.06 -1.78 6.46
C SER A 76 10.84 -0.29 6.67
N ILE A 77 9.70 0.08 7.24
CA ILE A 77 9.33 1.45 7.58
C ILE A 77 8.92 1.47 9.04
N GLY A 78 9.72 2.11 9.89
CA GLY A 78 9.47 2.18 11.32
C GLY A 78 10.61 2.87 12.09
N PRO A 79 10.37 3.22 13.36
CA PRO A 79 9.12 3.02 14.11
C PRO A 79 8.00 4.01 13.71
N LEU A 80 6.76 3.52 13.64
CA LEU A 80 5.55 4.27 13.29
C LEU A 80 4.58 4.36 14.48
N PRO A 81 4.02 5.53 14.83
CA PRO A 81 3.04 5.64 15.90
C PRO A 81 1.80 4.73 15.72
N PHE A 82 1.33 4.09 16.80
CA PHE A 82 0.15 3.21 16.75
C PHE A 82 -1.19 3.93 16.49
N LYS A 83 -1.26 5.25 16.75
CA LYS A 83 -2.50 6.03 16.58
C LYS A 83 -2.64 6.61 15.16
N GLY A 84 -2.44 5.77 14.15
CA GLY A 84 -2.43 6.23 12.76
C GLY A 84 -2.96 5.20 11.76
N ILE A 85 -3.51 5.72 10.66
CA ILE A 85 -3.83 4.95 9.46
C ILE A 85 -2.80 5.34 8.40
N TYR A 86 -2.06 4.33 7.94
CA TYR A 86 -0.98 4.50 7.00
C TYR A 86 -1.33 3.95 5.62
N ALA A 87 -0.66 4.50 4.62
CA ALA A 87 -0.51 3.89 3.31
C ALA A 87 0.98 3.75 2.98
N CYS A 88 1.37 2.63 2.39
CA CYS A 88 2.69 2.48 1.79
C CYS A 88 2.72 3.14 0.42
N ARG A 89 3.78 3.91 0.14
CA ARG A 89 4.05 4.49 -1.17
C ARG A 89 5.46 4.11 -1.60
N VAL A 90 5.57 3.63 -2.83
CA VAL A 90 6.83 3.28 -3.48
C VAL A 90 7.00 4.16 -4.70
N ASP A 91 8.07 4.96 -4.68
CA ASP A 91 8.47 5.83 -5.77
C ASP A 91 9.53 5.10 -6.62
N PHE A 92 9.23 4.89 -7.90
CA PHE A 92 10.18 4.41 -8.91
C PHE A 92 10.63 5.59 -9.79
N ALA A 93 11.65 5.38 -10.63
CA ALA A 93 12.21 6.44 -11.48
C ALA A 93 11.17 7.22 -12.32
N THR A 94 10.15 6.52 -12.84
CA THR A 94 9.14 7.11 -13.74
C THR A 94 7.70 6.84 -13.31
N SER A 95 7.49 6.13 -12.20
CA SER A 95 6.16 5.72 -11.77
C SER A 95 6.06 5.65 -10.25
N ARG A 96 4.83 5.74 -9.75
CA ARG A 96 4.50 5.67 -8.34
C ARG A 96 3.46 4.59 -8.10
N LEU A 97 3.68 3.83 -7.05
CA LEU A 97 2.70 2.92 -6.48
C LEU A 97 2.29 3.46 -5.11
N GLU A 98 1.00 3.66 -4.89
CA GLU A 98 0.50 4.28 -3.66
C GLU A 98 -0.71 3.54 -3.09
N GLY A 99 -0.63 3.20 -1.81
CA GLY A 99 -1.71 2.53 -1.11
C GLY A 99 -2.92 3.42 -0.86
N ILE A 100 -4.13 2.91 -1.06
CA ILE A 100 -5.37 3.63 -0.70
C ILE A 100 -6.21 2.81 0.25
N ASN A 101 -6.94 3.47 1.14
CA ASN A 101 -7.86 2.78 2.03
C ASN A 101 -9.24 2.65 1.35
N LEU A 102 -9.61 1.45 0.94
CA LEU A 102 -10.96 1.14 0.44
C LEU A 102 -11.82 0.41 1.47
N GLN A 103 -11.43 0.39 2.75
CA GLN A 103 -12.28 -0.18 3.80
C GLN A 103 -13.48 0.73 4.05
N VAL A 104 -14.65 0.13 4.15
CA VAL A 104 -15.89 0.78 4.58
C VAL A 104 -16.33 0.21 5.94
N PRO A 105 -17.17 0.93 6.69
CA PRO A 105 -17.80 0.37 7.89
C PRO A 105 -18.60 -0.90 7.57
N PRO A 106 -18.78 -1.82 8.54
CA PRO A 106 -19.71 -2.93 8.40
C PRO A 106 -21.14 -2.38 8.25
N SER A 107 -21.99 -3.11 7.54
CA SER A 107 -23.40 -2.75 7.45
C SER A 107 -24.14 -3.03 8.77
N ASP A 108 -25.23 -2.33 8.99
CA ASP A 108 -26.18 -2.57 10.10
C ASP A 108 -27.15 -3.73 9.83
N TYR A 109 -27.16 -4.25 8.61
CA TYR A 109 -27.93 -5.43 8.23
C TYR A 109 -27.40 -6.68 8.94
N VAL A 110 -28.30 -7.62 9.22
CA VAL A 110 -27.96 -8.91 9.84
C VAL A 110 -26.95 -9.69 8.99
N GLU A 111 -27.11 -9.62 7.66
CA GLU A 111 -26.23 -10.27 6.70
C GLU A 111 -25.53 -9.23 5.83
N GLU A 112 -24.20 -9.27 5.88
CA GLU A 112 -23.34 -8.44 5.05
C GLU A 112 -23.48 -8.84 3.57
N GLN A 113 -23.90 -7.89 2.74
CA GLN A 113 -24.07 -8.10 1.31
C GLN A 113 -23.15 -7.17 0.52
N PRO A 114 -22.60 -7.60 -0.63
CA PRO A 114 -21.87 -6.72 -1.51
C PRO A 114 -22.80 -5.71 -2.17
N LEU A 115 -22.21 -4.67 -2.78
CA LEU A 115 -22.95 -3.74 -3.65
C LEU A 115 -23.64 -4.49 -4.80
N SER A 116 -24.93 -4.22 -5.00
CA SER A 116 -25.67 -4.74 -6.15
C SER A 116 -25.30 -3.99 -7.44
N ALA A 117 -25.64 -4.56 -8.59
CA ALA A 117 -25.47 -3.89 -9.89
C ALA A 117 -26.28 -2.58 -9.99
N GLU A 118 -27.45 -2.55 -9.35
CA GLU A 118 -28.30 -1.36 -9.27
C GLU A 118 -27.67 -0.25 -8.42
N ASP A 119 -27.11 -0.61 -7.27
CA ASP A 119 -26.37 0.32 -6.40
C ASP A 119 -25.20 0.95 -7.16
N LEU A 120 -24.42 0.14 -7.87
CA LEU A 120 -23.31 0.60 -8.70
C LEU A 120 -23.77 1.58 -9.79
N ALA A 121 -24.89 1.32 -10.47
CA ALA A 121 -25.45 2.19 -11.49
C ALA A 121 -25.92 3.54 -10.90
N THR A 122 -26.58 3.48 -9.74
CA THR A 122 -27.05 4.65 -9.00
C THR A 122 -25.89 5.53 -8.55
N ILE A 123 -24.87 4.95 -7.91
CA ILE A 123 -23.67 5.66 -7.45
C ILE A 123 -22.94 6.32 -8.64
N LYS A 124 -22.72 5.59 -9.75
CA LYS A 124 -22.08 6.13 -10.96
C LYS A 124 -22.84 7.34 -11.52
N THR A 125 -24.17 7.28 -11.52
CA THR A 125 -25.02 8.38 -11.98
C THR A 125 -24.90 9.59 -11.06
N LYS A 126 -24.94 9.39 -9.73
CA LYS A 126 -24.81 10.47 -8.75
C LYS A 126 -23.44 11.16 -8.85
N ILE A 127 -22.34 10.41 -8.92
CA ILE A 127 -20.99 10.96 -9.10
C ILE A 127 -20.91 11.91 -10.30
N ARG A 128 -21.42 11.48 -11.45
CA ARG A 128 -21.42 12.29 -12.68
C ARG A 128 -22.24 13.58 -12.53
N ARG A 129 -23.39 13.52 -11.85
CA ARG A 129 -24.27 14.68 -11.62
C ARG A 129 -23.68 15.69 -10.64
N MET A 130 -22.99 15.20 -9.60
CA MET A 130 -22.39 16.01 -8.54
C MET A 130 -21.16 16.79 -9.01
N ASN A 131 -20.46 16.29 -10.02
CA ASN A 131 -19.30 16.96 -10.57
C ASN A 131 -19.69 18.18 -11.43
N LYS A 132 -19.28 19.38 -11.01
CA LYS A 132 -19.61 20.63 -11.72
C LYS A 132 -18.40 21.36 -12.32
N PHE A 133 -17.22 21.20 -11.72
CA PHE A 133 -16.05 21.98 -12.09
C PHE A 133 -15.18 21.27 -13.15
N GLU A 134 -14.80 20.03 -12.86
CA GLU A 134 -13.96 19.21 -13.72
C GLU A 134 -14.75 18.77 -14.98
N ASP A 135 -14.09 18.75 -16.14
CA ASP A 135 -14.72 18.29 -17.40
C ASP A 135 -14.47 16.81 -17.69
N VAL A 136 -13.52 16.19 -16.97
CA VAL A 136 -13.25 14.76 -17.00
C VAL A 136 -13.43 14.18 -15.60
N VAL A 137 -14.21 13.11 -15.49
CA VAL A 137 -14.36 12.31 -14.26
C VAL A 137 -14.30 10.83 -14.62
N GLU A 138 -13.28 10.17 -14.12
CA GLU A 138 -13.07 8.74 -14.29
C GLU A 138 -13.26 8.05 -12.95
N ILE A 139 -14.17 7.07 -12.91
CA ILE A 139 -14.35 6.19 -11.75
C ILE A 139 -13.35 5.04 -11.92
N LYS A 140 -12.34 4.98 -11.06
CA LYS A 140 -11.27 3.97 -11.14
C LYS A 140 -11.66 2.67 -10.44
N THR A 141 -12.38 2.77 -9.33
CA THR A 141 -12.98 1.62 -8.64
C THR A 141 -14.09 2.07 -7.71
N ILE A 142 -15.04 1.16 -7.45
CA ILE A 142 -16.06 1.29 -6.40
C ILE A 142 -15.93 0.02 -5.55
N SER A 143 -15.79 0.19 -4.23
CA SER A 143 -15.74 -0.91 -3.27
C SER A 143 -16.69 -0.58 -2.12
N GLY A 144 -17.27 -1.60 -1.50
CA GLY A 144 -18.23 -1.39 -0.44
C GLY A 144 -19.12 -2.60 -0.20
N ASN A 145 -20.16 -2.35 0.58
CA ASN A 145 -21.22 -3.29 0.92
C ASN A 145 -22.59 -2.66 0.64
N ILE A 146 -23.65 -3.31 1.10
CA ILE A 146 -25.04 -2.88 0.90
C ILE A 146 -25.36 -1.49 1.46
N GLN A 147 -24.59 -1.00 2.44
CA GLN A 147 -24.86 0.25 3.14
C GLN A 147 -23.82 1.34 2.88
N HIS A 148 -22.57 0.98 2.62
CA HIS A 148 -21.44 1.89 2.52
C HIS A 148 -20.61 1.62 1.27
N ALA A 149 -20.17 2.68 0.61
CA ALA A 149 -19.29 2.59 -0.55
C ALA A 149 -18.17 3.63 -0.49
N VAL A 150 -17.00 3.24 -0.97
CA VAL A 150 -15.85 4.10 -1.21
C VAL A 150 -15.47 4.04 -2.68
N ILE A 151 -15.22 5.21 -3.26
CA ILE A 151 -15.01 5.36 -4.69
C ILE A 151 -13.71 6.12 -4.93
N LEU A 152 -12.80 5.51 -5.69
CA LEU A 152 -11.63 6.21 -6.22
C LEU A 152 -12.00 6.96 -7.50
N LEU A 153 -11.84 8.27 -7.47
CA LEU A 153 -12.06 9.15 -8.61
C LEU A 153 -10.74 9.74 -9.10
N ASN A 154 -10.59 9.79 -10.43
CA ASN A 154 -9.62 10.63 -11.11
C ASN A 154 -10.36 11.74 -11.85
N LYS A 155 -10.03 12.99 -11.58
CA LYS A 155 -10.76 14.15 -12.10
C LYS A 155 -9.80 15.14 -12.74
N LEU A 156 -10.19 15.71 -13.89
CA LEU A 156 -9.45 16.79 -14.54
C LEU A 156 -10.34 17.95 -14.96
N ARG A 157 -9.82 19.15 -14.71
CA ARG A 157 -10.21 20.35 -15.44
C ARG A 157 -9.17 20.59 -16.54
N THR A 158 -9.56 20.40 -17.79
CA THR A 158 -8.71 20.66 -18.97
C THR A 158 -9.08 21.96 -19.69
N ARG A 159 -10.33 22.42 -19.52
CA ARG A 159 -10.78 23.68 -20.11
C ARG A 159 -10.27 24.87 -19.30
N PRO A 160 -10.05 26.05 -19.94
CA PRO A 160 -9.70 27.28 -19.23
C PRO A 160 -10.64 27.56 -18.04
N PHE A 161 -10.06 28.11 -16.98
CA PHE A 161 -10.74 28.55 -15.78
C PHE A 161 -10.16 29.87 -15.30
N PHE A 162 -10.86 30.56 -14.40
CA PHE A 162 -10.40 31.84 -13.88
C PHE A 162 -8.99 31.71 -13.27
N GLY A 163 -8.06 32.54 -13.74
CA GLY A 163 -6.67 32.53 -13.30
C GLY A 163 -5.81 31.40 -13.86
N SER A 164 -6.29 30.58 -14.81
CA SER A 164 -5.48 29.57 -15.53
C SER A 164 -4.53 30.19 -16.56
N LYS A 165 -3.37 29.58 -16.78
CA LYS A 165 -2.50 29.84 -17.93
C LYS A 165 -2.86 28.91 -19.09
N PRO A 166 -2.59 29.29 -20.34
CA PRO A 166 -2.78 28.38 -21.48
C PRO A 166 -2.10 27.03 -21.24
N GLY A 167 -2.83 25.95 -21.52
CA GLY A 167 -2.33 24.58 -21.37
C GLY A 167 -2.31 24.02 -19.94
N GLU A 168 -2.73 24.79 -18.93
CA GLU A 168 -2.83 24.26 -17.56
C GLU A 168 -4.05 23.37 -17.34
N VAL A 169 -3.84 22.36 -16.49
CA VAL A 169 -4.89 21.50 -15.95
C VAL A 169 -4.94 21.58 -14.44
N VAL A 170 -6.11 21.29 -13.87
CA VAL A 170 -6.23 20.91 -12.46
C VAL A 170 -6.50 19.42 -12.41
N TRP A 171 -5.57 18.68 -11.82
CA TRP A 171 -5.70 17.24 -11.58
C TRP A 171 -6.05 16.99 -10.11
N ARG A 172 -7.07 16.15 -9.89
CA ARG A 172 -7.43 15.65 -8.56
C ARG A 172 -7.59 14.13 -8.59
N SER A 173 -7.12 13.48 -7.53
CA SER A 173 -7.49 12.10 -7.21
C SER A 173 -8.05 12.06 -5.81
N GLU A 174 -9.21 11.45 -5.65
CA GLU A 174 -10.01 11.54 -4.42
C GLU A 174 -10.65 10.21 -4.07
N LEU A 175 -10.87 9.98 -2.77
CA LEU A 175 -11.80 8.98 -2.28
C LEU A 175 -13.08 9.67 -1.84
N TRP A 176 -14.20 9.25 -2.42
CA TRP A 176 -15.52 9.70 -2.01
C TRP A 176 -16.22 8.56 -1.26
N HIS A 177 -16.87 8.89 -0.15
CA HIS A 177 -17.68 7.94 0.61
C HIS A 177 -19.16 8.19 0.37
N PHE A 178 -19.90 7.11 0.23
CA PHE A 178 -21.35 7.10 0.12
C PHE A 178 -21.91 6.16 1.18
N GLU A 179 -23.12 6.48 1.61
CA GLU A 179 -23.92 5.67 2.52
C GLU A 179 -25.34 5.56 1.99
N ARG A 180 -26.03 4.52 2.44
CA ARG A 180 -27.43 4.25 2.14
C ARG A 180 -28.18 4.10 3.46
N PRO A 181 -28.61 5.22 4.08
CA PRO A 181 -29.32 5.18 5.35
C PRO A 181 -30.73 4.58 5.22
N GLU A 182 -31.32 4.64 4.02
CA GLU A 182 -32.61 4.05 3.68
C GLU A 182 -32.52 3.39 2.28
N GLU A 183 -33.36 3.78 1.32
CA GLU A 183 -33.39 3.19 -0.03
C GLU A 183 -32.55 3.96 -1.06
N THR A 184 -31.92 5.07 -0.68
CA THR A 184 -31.12 5.91 -1.59
C THR A 184 -29.69 6.08 -1.13
N TRP A 185 -28.75 5.89 -2.06
CA TRP A 185 -27.35 6.28 -1.89
C TRP A 185 -27.19 7.79 -1.80
N VAL A 186 -26.56 8.26 -0.73
CA VAL A 186 -26.15 9.65 -0.56
C VAL A 186 -24.65 9.70 -0.32
N LYS A 187 -24.02 10.80 -0.74
CA LYS A 187 -22.62 11.03 -0.38
C LYS A 187 -22.58 11.42 1.09
N VAL A 188 -21.67 10.82 1.87
CA VAL A 188 -21.47 11.16 3.28
C VAL A 188 -21.24 12.66 3.38
N GLN A 189 -22.04 13.36 4.19
CA GLN A 189 -22.04 14.83 4.24
C GLN A 189 -20.99 15.36 5.22
N ASP A 190 -20.78 14.65 6.32
CA ASP A 190 -19.82 15.01 7.37
C ASP A 190 -18.36 14.76 6.95
N GLU A 191 -18.17 13.99 5.87
CA GLU A 191 -16.87 13.77 5.25
C GLU A 191 -16.89 14.24 3.80
N LEU A 192 -16.27 15.39 3.53
CA LEU A 192 -16.25 15.97 2.18
C LEU A 192 -15.68 14.97 1.15
N PHE A 193 -14.45 14.50 1.37
CA PHE A 193 -13.71 13.51 0.58
C PHE A 193 -12.28 13.41 1.14
N VAL A 194 -11.59 12.30 0.86
CA VAL A 194 -10.12 12.23 1.06
C VAL A 194 -9.42 12.71 -0.20
N VAL A 195 -8.70 13.83 -0.12
CA VAL A 195 -7.84 14.31 -1.23
C VAL A 195 -6.53 13.53 -1.24
N LEU A 196 -6.29 12.76 -2.29
CA LEU A 196 -5.02 12.08 -2.52
C LEU A 196 -4.05 13.00 -3.29
N TYR A 197 -4.57 13.65 -4.34
CA TYR A 197 -3.85 14.62 -5.15
C TYR A 197 -4.75 15.81 -5.44
N ARG A 198 -4.17 17.01 -5.38
CA ARG A 198 -4.75 18.25 -5.91
C ARG A 198 -3.63 19.12 -6.44
N GLN A 199 -3.40 19.06 -7.74
CA GLN A 199 -2.28 19.74 -8.38
C GLN A 199 -2.75 20.57 -9.57
N ARG A 200 -2.13 21.73 -9.73
CA ARG A 200 -2.22 22.56 -10.92
C ARG A 200 -0.90 22.42 -11.67
N MET A 201 -0.96 22.03 -12.94
CA MET A 201 0.24 21.75 -13.74
C MET A 201 -0.04 21.93 -15.23
N GLN A 202 1.02 21.91 -16.04
CA GLN A 202 0.87 21.86 -17.49
C GLN A 202 0.29 20.52 -17.95
N HIS A 203 -0.56 20.54 -18.96
CA HIS A 203 -1.14 19.33 -19.55
C HIS A 203 -0.05 18.34 -20.02
N ALA A 204 1.06 18.86 -20.54
CA ALA A 204 2.20 18.05 -20.94
C ALA A 204 2.82 17.26 -19.77
N ASP A 205 2.83 17.83 -18.56
CA ASP A 205 3.36 17.15 -17.36
C ASP A 205 2.34 16.19 -16.76
N TYR A 206 1.05 16.52 -16.84
CA TYR A 206 -0.01 15.56 -16.50
C TYR A 206 0.09 14.29 -17.34
N ARG A 207 0.33 14.41 -18.66
CA ARG A 207 0.52 13.25 -19.56
C ARG A 207 1.72 12.38 -19.22
N LYS A 208 2.67 12.87 -18.41
CA LYS A 208 3.83 12.10 -17.94
C LYS A 208 3.57 11.45 -16.57
N GLN A 209 2.52 11.83 -15.86
CA GLN A 209 2.18 11.22 -14.58
C GLN A 209 1.99 9.71 -14.76
N SER A 210 2.52 8.92 -13.85
CA SER A 210 2.30 7.48 -13.81
C SER A 210 2.08 7.09 -12.36
N VAL A 211 0.81 7.11 -11.92
CA VAL A 211 0.42 6.79 -10.56
C VAL A 211 -0.52 5.60 -10.59
N THR A 212 -0.14 4.53 -9.89
CA THR A 212 -1.00 3.37 -9.67
C THR A 212 -1.41 3.33 -8.21
N PHE A 213 -2.72 3.36 -7.97
CA PHE A 213 -3.27 3.15 -6.64
C PHE A 213 -3.50 1.66 -6.38
N ASP A 214 -3.22 1.23 -5.14
CA ASP A 214 -3.33 -0.17 -4.71
C ASP A 214 -4.06 -0.28 -3.37
N ALA A 215 -5.16 -1.03 -3.34
CA ALA A 215 -5.93 -1.19 -2.10
C ALA A 215 -5.17 -1.99 -1.03
N ALA A 216 -4.27 -2.90 -1.43
CA ALA A 216 -3.54 -3.75 -0.49
C ALA A 216 -2.44 -3.02 0.27
N LEU A 217 -2.08 -1.81 -0.16
CA LEU A 217 -1.01 -1.02 0.44
C LEU A 217 -1.54 0.12 1.33
N GLY A 218 -2.87 0.24 1.49
CA GLY A 218 -3.50 1.29 2.28
C GLY A 218 -4.35 0.76 3.43
N GLY A 219 -4.80 1.66 4.31
CA GLY A 219 -5.61 1.29 5.47
C GLY A 219 -4.83 0.54 6.56
N ILE A 220 -3.50 0.67 6.56
CA ILE A 220 -2.62 -0.06 7.48
C ILE A 220 -2.75 0.55 8.88
N ARG A 221 -3.16 -0.27 9.85
CA ARG A 221 -3.28 0.11 11.26
C ARG A 221 -2.30 -0.73 12.07
N LEU A 222 -1.45 -0.05 12.83
CA LEU A 222 -0.50 -0.68 13.74
C LEU A 222 -1.00 -0.44 15.16
N THR A 223 -0.99 -1.48 15.98
CA THR A 223 -1.37 -1.38 17.40
C THR A 223 -0.33 -2.07 18.26
N ARG A 224 -0.51 -2.06 19.58
CA ARG A 224 0.38 -2.83 20.46
C ARG A 224 0.23 -4.33 20.22
N GLU A 225 -0.96 -4.76 19.86
CA GLU A 225 -1.33 -6.14 19.53
C GLU A 225 -0.87 -6.52 18.12
N ILE A 226 -0.83 -5.55 17.19
CA ILE A 226 -0.35 -5.71 15.82
C ILE A 226 0.77 -4.69 15.55
N PRO A 227 1.97 -4.89 16.15
CA PRO A 227 3.07 -3.94 16.03
C PRO A 227 3.82 -4.08 14.70
N GLU A 228 3.63 -5.18 13.97
CA GLU A 228 4.23 -5.39 12.66
C GLU A 228 3.15 -5.67 11.62
N TYR A 229 3.31 -5.11 10.42
CA TYR A 229 2.44 -5.35 9.28
C TYR A 229 3.28 -5.72 8.06
N ASP A 230 3.16 -6.96 7.58
CA ASP A 230 3.83 -7.42 6.38
C ASP A 230 2.92 -7.24 5.15
N LEU A 231 3.42 -6.50 4.16
CA LEU A 231 2.76 -6.29 2.87
C LEU A 231 3.04 -7.41 1.88
N GLY A 232 3.91 -8.36 2.22
CA GLY A 232 4.32 -9.45 1.37
C GLY A 232 5.08 -8.95 0.14
N ARG A 233 4.86 -9.63 -0.99
CA ARG A 233 5.51 -9.31 -2.27
C ARG A 233 4.73 -8.23 -3.01
N ILE A 234 5.43 -7.16 -3.39
CA ILE A 234 4.87 -6.00 -4.07
C ILE A 234 5.46 -5.92 -5.47
N GLU A 235 4.62 -6.12 -6.48
CA GLU A 235 5.02 -5.97 -7.87
C GLU A 235 5.12 -4.49 -8.25
N ARG A 236 6.11 -4.16 -9.08
CA ARG A 236 6.21 -2.84 -9.72
C ARG A 236 4.94 -2.53 -10.53
N PRO A 237 4.43 -1.28 -10.53
CA PRO A 237 3.34 -0.91 -11.43
C PRO A 237 3.81 -0.94 -12.88
N ARG A 238 2.88 -1.12 -13.82
CA ARG A 238 3.18 -1.01 -15.26
C ARG A 238 3.78 0.38 -15.54
N PRO A 239 4.89 0.49 -16.30
CA PRO A 239 5.52 1.78 -16.62
C PRO A 239 4.72 2.52 -17.71
N GLN A 240 3.41 2.64 -17.52
CA GLN A 240 2.51 3.31 -18.44
C GLN A 240 2.07 4.65 -17.82
N PRO A 241 2.14 5.76 -18.57
CA PRO A 241 1.56 7.01 -18.11
C PRO A 241 0.06 6.88 -17.86
N GLY A 242 -0.46 7.75 -16.99
CA GLY A 242 -1.84 7.78 -16.53
C GLY A 242 -2.00 7.47 -15.05
N VAL A 243 -3.25 7.62 -14.61
CA VAL A 243 -3.70 7.25 -13.26
C VAL A 243 -4.42 5.92 -13.36
N HIS A 244 -3.87 4.93 -12.66
CA HIS A 244 -4.31 3.55 -12.70
C HIS A 244 -4.77 3.09 -11.32
N PHE A 245 -5.56 2.04 -11.30
CA PHE A 245 -5.91 1.32 -10.09
C PHE A 245 -5.63 -0.16 -10.32
N ARG A 246 -5.06 -0.82 -9.32
CA ARG A 246 -5.02 -2.27 -9.26
C ARG A 246 -5.51 -2.74 -7.90
N ASN A 247 -6.18 -3.88 -7.89
CA ASN A 247 -6.51 -4.56 -6.65
C ASN A 247 -5.38 -5.56 -6.37
N GLY A 248 -4.31 -5.12 -5.70
CA GLY A 248 -3.20 -5.99 -5.37
C GLY A 248 -3.66 -7.14 -4.47
N THR A 249 -3.22 -8.36 -4.75
CA THR A 249 -3.26 -9.46 -3.80
C THR A 249 -2.03 -9.34 -2.90
N ALA A 250 -2.17 -8.74 -1.71
CA ALA A 250 -1.20 -9.01 -0.65
C ALA A 250 -1.38 -10.47 -0.24
N VAL A 251 -0.56 -11.34 -0.83
CA VAL A 251 -0.52 -12.76 -0.47
C VAL A 251 0.04 -12.85 0.96
N ASN A 252 -0.74 -13.44 1.87
CA ASN A 252 -0.55 -13.55 3.33
C ASN A 252 -1.12 -12.40 4.18
N ARG A 253 -2.45 -12.30 4.22
CA ARG A 253 -3.12 -11.86 5.45
C ARG A 253 -2.98 -12.95 6.51
N SER A 254 -1.86 -13.04 7.20
CA SER A 254 -1.84 -13.72 8.50
C SER A 254 -2.55 -12.81 9.51
N GLN A 255 -3.88 -12.82 9.47
CA GLN A 255 -4.66 -12.61 10.68
C GLN A 255 -4.43 -13.85 11.52
N SER A 256 -3.41 -13.85 12.39
CA SER A 256 -3.30 -14.88 13.41
C SER A 256 -4.49 -14.72 14.34
N LYS A 257 -5.53 -15.50 14.06
CA LYS A 257 -6.71 -15.65 14.90
C LYS A 257 -6.26 -16.41 16.15
N THR A 258 -5.70 -15.71 17.13
CA THR A 258 -5.59 -16.25 18.49
C THR A 258 -7.00 -16.28 19.06
N ALA A 259 -7.67 -17.42 18.91
CA ALA A 259 -8.88 -17.71 19.66
C ALA A 259 -8.57 -17.63 21.17
N PRO A 260 -9.44 -17.02 21.99
CA PRO A 260 -9.28 -17.10 23.44
C PRO A 260 -9.43 -18.57 23.90
N PRO A 261 -8.69 -18.99 24.94
CA PRO A 261 -8.81 -20.35 25.46
C PRO A 261 -10.23 -20.58 25.97
N ALA A 262 -10.85 -21.67 25.53
CA ALA A 262 -12.13 -22.12 26.04
C ALA A 262 -12.01 -22.39 27.55
N THR A 263 -12.76 -21.63 28.33
CA THR A 263 -13.03 -21.97 29.74
C THR A 263 -14.03 -23.12 29.75
N ASN A 264 -13.58 -24.30 30.20
CA ASN A 264 -14.47 -25.39 30.59
C ASN A 264 -15.08 -25.04 31.95
N ASN A 265 -16.41 -24.97 32.00
CA ASN A 265 -17.21 -25.23 33.19
C ASN A 265 -17.93 -26.56 33.00
#